data_AF-A0A1M4XUW6-F1
#
_entry.id   AF-A0A1M4XUW6-F1
#
_cell.length_a   1.000
_cell.length_b   1.000
_cell.length_c   1.000
_cell.angle_alpha   90.00
_cell.angle_beta   90.00
_cell.angle_gamma   90.00
#
_symmetry.space_group_name_H-M   'P 1'
#
loop_
_entity.id
_entity.type
_entity.pdbx_description
1 polymer ?
#
loop_
_entity_poly.entity_id
_entity_poly.type
_entity_poly.pdbx_seq_one_letter_code
_entity_poly.pdbx_strand_id
1 'polypeptide(L)'
;MDGVTIIDVWGKDGWVDINAYSTVEVQGGVKQDHSSTFYIMLAQDTANTSEINSVISLSTQARDEANAAKSAANTAAINAQNAYNKAEEARARAADAANNTWDETESKSAATLAKEARDKANQALTAITNLQNSMVPVILRISGYNGATCTTGSTFNVVVQAPGATEFRVKADTGSWSAWTPVSGYATATGITGNGAHTIFVEVRNAAGATASGQMTMFKL
;
A
#
# COMPACT_ATOMS: atom_id res chain seq x y z
N MET A 1 47.57 -73.64 -34.07
CA MET A 1 46.88 -74.91 -34.36
C MET A 1 46.40 -75.41 -33.01
N ASP A 2 45.14 -75.13 -32.72
CA ASP A 2 44.49 -75.50 -31.46
C ASP A 2 44.46 -77.02 -31.31
N GLY A 3 44.94 -77.50 -30.17
CA GLY A 3 44.84 -78.89 -29.78
C GLY A 3 43.38 -79.20 -29.43
N VAL A 4 42.69 -79.87 -30.34
CA VAL A 4 41.39 -80.48 -30.03
C VAL A 4 41.68 -81.70 -29.16
N THR A 5 41.30 -81.63 -27.87
CA THR A 5 41.31 -82.78 -26.97
C THR A 5 40.12 -83.66 -27.32
N ILE A 6 40.39 -84.81 -27.94
CA ILE A 6 39.38 -85.85 -28.18
C ILE A 6 39.27 -86.67 -26.90
N ILE A 7 38.05 -86.86 -26.40
CA ILE A 7 37.75 -87.75 -25.27
C ILE A 7 37.10 -89.00 -25.86
N ASP A 8 37.82 -90.11 -25.81
CA ASP A 8 37.31 -91.41 -26.28
C ASP A 8 36.45 -92.04 -25.18
N VAL A 9 35.22 -92.41 -25.53
CA VAL A 9 34.28 -93.07 -24.60
C VAL A 9 33.94 -94.45 -25.13
N TRP A 10 34.02 -95.46 -24.25
CA TRP A 10 33.77 -96.86 -24.61
C TRP A 10 32.27 -97.18 -24.60
N GLY A 11 31.73 -97.54 -25.76
CA GLY A 11 30.35 -97.99 -25.93
C GLY A 11 30.26 -99.50 -26.23
N LYS A 12 29.03 -100.02 -26.17
CA LYS A 12 28.67 -101.43 -26.45
C LYS A 12 29.22 -101.98 -27.77
N ASP A 13 29.47 -101.12 -28.76
CA ASP A 13 29.89 -101.49 -30.11
C ASP A 13 31.32 -100.99 -30.47
N GLY A 14 32.11 -100.52 -29.48
CA GLY A 14 33.50 -100.08 -29.68
C GLY A 14 33.79 -98.65 -29.19
N TRP A 15 35.02 -98.19 -29.44
CA TRP A 15 35.44 -96.80 -29.16
C TRP A 15 34.75 -95.83 -30.12
N VAL A 16 34.18 -94.75 -29.58
CA VAL A 16 33.56 -93.68 -30.36
C VAL A 16 34.18 -92.35 -29.95
N ASP A 17 34.69 -91.62 -30.93
CA ASP A 17 35.30 -90.30 -30.76
C ASP A 17 34.20 -89.24 -30.73
N ILE A 18 34.11 -88.49 -29.63
CA ILE A 18 33.10 -87.43 -29.46
C ILE A 18 33.77 -86.07 -29.65
N ASN A 19 33.36 -85.34 -30.70
CA ASN A 19 33.75 -83.94 -30.89
C ASN A 19 32.85 -83.01 -30.08
N ALA A 20 33.45 -81.98 -29.46
CA ALA A 20 32.97 -81.18 -28.33
C ALA A 20 31.67 -80.35 -28.50
N TYR A 21 30.82 -80.63 -29.49
CA TYR A 21 29.59 -79.86 -29.76
C TYR A 21 28.38 -80.71 -30.17
N SER A 22 28.13 -81.83 -29.48
CA SER A 22 26.85 -82.53 -29.61
C SER A 22 26.16 -82.70 -28.26
N THR A 23 24.94 -82.19 -28.15
CA THR A 23 23.99 -82.49 -27.07
C THR A 23 23.58 -83.96 -27.13
N VAL A 24 23.83 -84.72 -26.08
CA VAL A 24 23.35 -86.10 -25.93
C VAL A 24 22.15 -86.11 -24.98
N GLU A 25 20.98 -86.48 -25.50
CA GLU A 25 19.80 -86.80 -24.71
C GLU A 25 19.92 -88.29 -24.30
N VAL A 26 20.17 -88.56 -23.01
CA VAL A 26 20.37 -89.93 -22.51
C VAL A 26 19.01 -90.55 -22.17
N GLN A 27 18.45 -91.34 -23.10
CA GLN A 27 17.39 -92.29 -22.80
C GLN A 27 18.00 -93.67 -22.49
N GLY A 28 18.09 -94.03 -21.21
CA GLY A 28 18.52 -95.37 -20.78
C GLY A 28 19.14 -95.38 -19.38
N GLY A 29 18.59 -96.21 -18.48
CA GLY A 29 18.82 -96.15 -17.04
C GLY A 29 20.28 -96.25 -16.58
N VAL A 30 20.60 -95.41 -15.59
CA VAL A 30 21.91 -95.36 -14.90
C VAL A 30 22.05 -96.55 -13.95
N LYS A 31 23.00 -97.45 -14.21
CA LYS A 31 23.47 -98.42 -13.21
C LYS A 31 24.54 -97.75 -12.35
N GLN A 32 24.28 -97.65 -11.05
CA GLN A 32 25.26 -97.26 -10.05
C GLN A 32 26.30 -98.36 -9.87
N ASP A 33 27.56 -98.04 -10.12
CA ASP A 33 28.72 -98.75 -9.60
C ASP A 33 29.57 -97.77 -8.78
N HIS A 34 30.11 -98.24 -7.68
CA HIS A 34 30.56 -97.42 -6.55
C HIS A 34 31.90 -96.72 -6.84
N SER A 35 31.90 -95.39 -7.01
CA SER A 35 32.72 -94.41 -6.26
C SER A 35 32.77 -93.05 -6.98
N SER A 36 32.29 -92.01 -6.28
CA SER A 36 32.54 -90.58 -6.56
C SER A 36 31.79 -89.96 -7.74
N THR A 37 30.48 -89.86 -7.54
CA THR A 37 29.64 -88.66 -7.77
C THR A 37 30.17 -87.62 -8.78
N PHE A 38 29.64 -87.70 -10.00
CA PHE A 38 29.59 -86.58 -10.96
C PHE A 38 28.63 -85.50 -10.42
N TYR A 39 29.07 -84.77 -9.39
CA TYR A 39 28.39 -83.59 -8.87
C TYR A 39 28.69 -82.42 -9.81
N ILE A 40 27.83 -82.28 -10.82
CA ILE A 40 27.36 -81.02 -11.40
C ILE A 40 28.27 -79.80 -11.07
N MET A 41 29.19 -79.48 -11.98
CA MET A 41 29.87 -78.17 -12.06
C MET A 41 28.87 -77.05 -12.44
N LEU A 42 27.80 -76.86 -11.67
CA LEU A 42 26.90 -75.70 -11.77
C LEU A 42 26.96 -74.82 -10.50
N ALA A 43 27.43 -75.34 -9.36
CA ALA A 43 27.46 -74.59 -8.10
C ALA A 43 28.57 -73.51 -8.03
N GLN A 44 29.75 -73.77 -8.60
CA GLN A 44 30.88 -72.82 -8.60
C GLN A 44 30.67 -71.63 -9.54
N ASP A 45 30.01 -71.82 -10.68
CA ASP A 45 29.71 -70.76 -11.64
C ASP A 45 28.58 -69.84 -11.15
N THR A 46 27.60 -70.42 -10.44
CA THR A 46 26.49 -69.68 -9.83
C THR A 46 26.97 -68.76 -8.69
N ALA A 47 27.96 -69.18 -7.89
CA ALA A 47 28.54 -68.37 -6.81
C ALA A 47 29.30 -67.14 -7.34
N ASN A 48 30.15 -67.31 -8.35
CA ASN A 48 30.88 -66.21 -9.01
C ASN A 48 29.93 -65.22 -9.69
N THR A 49 28.86 -65.71 -10.32
CA THR A 49 27.86 -64.86 -10.98
C THR A 49 27.08 -64.02 -9.95
N SER A 50 26.78 -64.56 -8.77
CA SER A 50 26.10 -63.83 -7.68
C SER A 50 26.95 -62.68 -7.12
N GLU A 51 28.26 -62.88 -6.96
CA GLU A 51 29.18 -61.84 -6.49
C GLU A 51 29.34 -60.71 -7.51
N ILE A 52 29.49 -61.06 -8.80
CA ILE A 52 29.56 -60.08 -9.89
C ILE A 52 28.28 -59.24 -9.95
N ASN A 53 27.11 -59.87 -9.86
CA ASN A 53 25.83 -59.15 -9.86
C ASN A 53 25.68 -58.21 -8.65
N SER A 54 26.18 -58.62 -7.48
CA SER A 54 26.21 -57.77 -6.28
C SER A 54 27.08 -56.52 -6.49
N VAL A 55 28.28 -56.68 -7.06
CA VAL A 55 29.19 -55.55 -7.36
C VAL A 55 28.56 -54.60 -8.39
N ILE A 56 27.92 -55.11 -9.44
CA ILE A 56 27.21 -54.29 -10.44
C ILE A 56 26.09 -53.48 -9.78
N SER A 57 25.30 -54.10 -8.90
CA SER A 57 24.24 -53.42 -8.15
C SER A 57 24.78 -52.28 -7.29
N LEU A 58 25.82 -52.53 -6.51
CA LEU A 58 26.45 -51.51 -5.66
C LEU A 58 27.06 -50.35 -6.48
N SER A 59 27.69 -50.67 -7.61
CA SER A 59 28.25 -49.64 -8.50
C SER A 59 27.16 -48.76 -9.16
N THR A 60 26.02 -49.38 -9.49
CA THR A 60 24.85 -48.68 -10.03
C THR A 60 24.26 -47.74 -8.99
N GLN A 61 24.05 -48.23 -7.77
CA GLN A 61 23.58 -47.42 -6.65
C GLN A 61 24.50 -46.23 -6.38
N ALA A 62 25.81 -46.45 -6.28
CA ALA A 62 26.78 -45.38 -6.03
C ALA A 62 26.78 -44.31 -7.14
N ARG A 63 26.64 -44.73 -8.40
CA ARG A 63 26.50 -43.80 -9.54
C ARG A 63 25.23 -42.96 -9.43
N ASP A 64 24.12 -43.58 -9.09
CA ASP A 64 22.82 -42.90 -9.01
C ASP A 64 22.80 -41.91 -7.83
N GLU A 65 23.39 -42.27 -6.70
CA GLU A 65 23.62 -41.38 -5.55
C GLU A 65 24.53 -40.19 -5.92
N ALA A 66 25.60 -40.42 -6.66
CA ALA A 66 26.48 -39.35 -7.16
C ALA A 66 25.74 -38.39 -8.11
N ASN A 67 24.89 -38.92 -8.98
CA ASN A 67 24.05 -38.12 -9.87
C ASN A 67 23.01 -37.29 -9.09
N ALA A 68 22.39 -37.87 -8.07
CA ALA A 68 21.47 -37.17 -7.18
C ALA A 68 22.18 -36.02 -6.43
N ALA A 69 23.39 -36.28 -5.91
CA ALA A 69 24.21 -35.27 -5.24
C ALA A 69 24.59 -34.13 -6.19
N LYS A 70 24.99 -34.43 -7.44
CA LYS A 70 25.27 -33.43 -8.46
C LYS A 70 24.04 -32.57 -8.78
N SER A 71 22.87 -33.20 -8.92
CA SER A 71 21.62 -32.47 -9.15
C SER A 71 21.27 -31.56 -7.97
N ALA A 72 21.41 -32.05 -6.74
CA ALA A 72 21.18 -31.25 -5.53
C ALA A 72 22.14 -30.05 -5.44
N ALA A 73 23.42 -30.24 -5.77
CA ALA A 73 24.41 -29.17 -5.82
C ALA A 73 24.06 -28.10 -6.86
N ASN A 74 23.61 -28.50 -8.06
CA ASN A 74 23.14 -27.57 -9.09
C ASN A 74 21.92 -26.76 -8.61
N THR A 75 20.94 -27.43 -7.98
CA THR A 75 19.78 -26.75 -7.39
C THR A 75 20.20 -25.76 -6.29
N ALA A 76 21.14 -26.14 -5.43
CA ALA A 76 21.66 -25.26 -4.38
C ALA A 76 22.36 -24.02 -4.97
N ALA A 77 23.15 -24.19 -6.04
CA ALA A 77 23.81 -23.08 -6.74
C ALA A 77 22.79 -22.11 -7.37
N ILE A 78 21.74 -22.63 -8.00
CA ILE A 78 20.65 -21.81 -8.55
C ILE A 78 19.93 -21.04 -7.43
N ASN A 79 19.62 -21.72 -6.31
CA ASN A 79 18.97 -21.09 -5.16
C ASN A 79 19.83 -19.97 -4.56
N ALA A 80 21.15 -20.19 -4.46
CA ALA A 80 22.09 -19.18 -3.99
C ALA A 80 22.11 -17.96 -4.92
N GLN A 81 22.14 -18.17 -6.24
CA GLN A 81 22.10 -17.07 -7.21
C GLN A 81 20.78 -16.28 -7.13
N ASN A 82 19.65 -16.98 -7.00
CA ASN A 82 18.35 -16.34 -6.84
C ASN A 82 18.27 -15.49 -5.56
N ALA A 83 18.82 -16.01 -4.46
CA ALA A 83 18.89 -15.29 -3.19
C ALA A 83 19.76 -14.03 -3.31
N TYR A 84 20.91 -14.13 -3.97
CA TYR A 84 21.77 -12.97 -4.25
C TYR A 84 21.04 -11.90 -5.08
N ASN A 85 20.39 -12.29 -6.19
CA ASN A 85 19.65 -11.36 -7.03
C ASN A 85 18.52 -10.66 -6.25
N LYS A 86 17.81 -11.39 -5.39
CA LYS A 86 16.76 -10.81 -4.55
C LYS A 86 17.30 -9.84 -3.49
N ALA A 87 18.48 -10.12 -2.94
CA ALA A 87 19.13 -9.19 -2.02
C ALA A 87 19.53 -7.88 -2.70
N GLU A 88 20.08 -7.94 -3.92
CA GLU A 88 20.40 -6.73 -4.70
C GLU A 88 19.16 -5.93 -5.08
N GLU A 89 18.07 -6.58 -5.49
CA GLU A 89 16.79 -5.90 -5.72
C GLU A 89 16.29 -5.19 -4.43
N ALA A 90 16.41 -5.83 -3.27
CA ALA A 90 16.00 -5.24 -2.00
C ALA A 90 16.85 -4.03 -1.62
N ARG A 91 18.17 -4.10 -1.84
CA ARG A 91 19.10 -2.98 -1.62
C ARG A 91 18.75 -1.78 -2.52
N ALA A 92 18.49 -2.02 -3.80
CA ALA A 92 18.08 -0.97 -4.73
C ALA A 92 16.78 -0.30 -4.29
N ARG A 93 15.75 -1.09 -3.95
CA ARG A 93 14.47 -0.55 -3.44
C ARG A 93 14.62 0.27 -2.16
N ALA A 94 15.53 -0.12 -1.26
CA ALA A 94 15.81 0.63 -0.04
C ALA A 94 16.50 1.97 -0.33
N ALA A 95 17.42 2.02 -1.29
CA ALA A 95 18.06 3.26 -1.74
C ALA A 95 17.04 4.21 -2.39
N ASP A 96 16.19 3.69 -3.29
CA ASP A 96 15.12 4.48 -3.91
C ASP A 96 14.15 5.03 -2.85
N ALA A 97 13.79 4.23 -1.84
CA ALA A 97 12.95 4.69 -0.74
C ALA A 97 13.63 5.81 0.07
N ALA A 98 14.92 5.69 0.36
CA ALA A 98 15.67 6.73 1.06
C ALA A 98 15.68 8.05 0.27
N ASN A 99 15.98 7.98 -1.04
CA ASN A 99 15.98 9.15 -1.93
C ASN A 99 14.58 9.80 -2.01
N ASN A 100 13.51 9.00 -2.08
CA ASN A 100 12.14 9.52 -2.12
C ASN A 100 11.69 10.14 -0.79
N THR A 101 12.36 9.84 0.33
CA THR A 101 12.03 10.41 1.65
C THR A 101 12.81 11.69 1.98
N TRP A 102 13.79 12.06 1.17
CA TRP A 102 14.67 13.19 1.42
C TRP A 102 14.63 14.17 0.25
N ASP A 103 14.32 15.43 0.55
CA ASP A 103 14.43 16.53 -0.41
C ASP A 103 15.82 17.17 -0.25
N GLU A 104 16.67 16.99 -1.26
CA GLU A 104 18.02 17.55 -1.28
C GLU A 104 18.02 19.08 -1.42
N THR A 105 17.05 19.65 -2.14
CA THR A 105 16.97 21.10 -2.39
C THR A 105 16.68 21.85 -1.10
N GLU A 106 15.71 21.33 -0.34
CA GLU A 106 15.32 21.89 0.96
C GLU A 106 16.17 21.36 2.11
N SER A 107 17.03 20.34 1.87
CA SER A 107 17.80 19.62 2.88
C SER A 107 16.93 19.13 4.05
N LYS A 108 15.75 18.56 3.72
CA LYS A 108 14.73 18.17 4.68
C LYS A 108 14.11 16.83 4.34
N SER A 109 13.65 16.13 5.37
CA SER A 109 12.82 14.94 5.16
C SER A 109 11.42 15.32 4.65
N ALA A 110 10.79 14.41 3.90
CA ALA A 110 9.41 14.54 3.46
C ALA A 110 8.45 14.78 4.65
N ALA A 111 8.72 14.17 5.81
CA ALA A 111 7.92 14.37 7.03
C ALA A 111 8.04 15.81 7.57
N THR A 112 9.24 16.39 7.52
CA THR A 112 9.49 17.78 7.92
C THR A 112 8.74 18.74 6.99
N LEU A 113 8.85 18.55 5.68
CA LEU A 113 8.15 19.37 4.69
C LEU A 113 6.63 19.27 4.83
N ALA A 114 6.09 18.08 5.06
CA ALA A 114 4.67 17.88 5.30
C ALA A 114 4.17 18.62 6.55
N LYS A 115 4.96 18.61 7.64
CA LYS A 115 4.65 19.37 8.85
C LYS A 115 4.65 20.89 8.58
N GLU A 116 5.68 21.40 7.90
CA GLU A 116 5.77 22.82 7.56
C GLU A 116 4.62 23.27 6.65
N ALA A 117 4.25 22.46 5.65
CA ALA A 117 3.12 22.73 4.77
C ALA A 117 1.80 22.81 5.54
N ARG A 118 1.56 21.86 6.46
CA ARG A 118 0.39 21.88 7.35
C ARG A 118 0.38 23.12 8.25
N ASP A 119 1.52 23.47 8.84
CA ASP A 119 1.62 24.62 9.73
C ASP A 119 1.40 25.93 8.97
N LYS A 120 1.94 26.08 7.75
CA LYS A 120 1.64 27.20 6.83
C LYS A 120 0.17 27.26 6.45
N ALA A 121 -0.47 26.12 6.18
CA ALA A 121 -1.91 26.06 5.90
C ALA A 121 -2.75 26.55 7.09
N ASN A 122 -2.38 26.18 8.32
CA ASN A 122 -3.04 26.66 9.53
C ASN A 122 -2.85 28.16 9.77
N GLN A 123 -1.67 28.70 9.45
CA GLN A 123 -1.41 30.14 9.49
C GLN A 123 -2.29 30.88 8.46
N ALA A 124 -2.40 30.35 7.24
CA ALA A 124 -3.28 30.91 6.21
C ALA A 124 -4.76 30.89 6.64
N LEU A 125 -5.22 29.80 7.26
CA LEU A 125 -6.59 29.69 7.78
C LEU A 125 -6.87 30.75 8.86
N THR A 126 -5.92 30.95 9.77
CA THR A 126 -6.00 32.02 10.78
C THR A 126 -6.10 33.40 10.13
N ALA A 127 -5.26 33.67 9.12
CA ALA A 127 -5.27 34.93 8.39
C ALA A 127 -6.60 35.19 7.68
N ILE A 128 -7.19 34.18 7.04
CA ILE A 128 -8.50 34.27 6.39
C ILE A 128 -9.60 34.58 7.40
N THR A 129 -9.60 33.91 8.55
CA THR A 129 -10.56 34.18 9.63
C THR A 129 -10.46 35.63 10.10
N ASN A 130 -9.23 36.14 10.28
CA ASN A 130 -9.00 37.52 10.69
C ASN A 130 -9.49 38.53 9.63
N LEU A 131 -9.28 38.24 8.34
CA LEU A 131 -9.81 39.07 7.27
C LEU A 131 -11.33 39.10 7.29
N GLN A 132 -11.98 37.94 7.40
CA GLN A 132 -13.44 37.84 7.48
C GLN A 132 -14.00 38.64 8.66
N ASN A 133 -13.35 38.54 9.84
CA ASN A 133 -13.74 39.30 11.02
C ASN A 133 -13.57 40.82 10.84
N SER A 134 -12.58 41.23 10.04
CA SER A 134 -12.27 42.65 9.76
C SER A 134 -13.11 43.24 8.62
N MET A 135 -13.91 42.44 7.91
CA MET A 135 -14.79 42.94 6.86
C MET A 135 -15.93 43.76 7.48
N VAL A 136 -15.83 45.09 7.37
CA VAL A 136 -16.88 46.01 7.78
C VAL A 136 -18.14 45.81 6.92
N PRO A 137 -19.36 45.94 7.50
CA PRO A 137 -20.58 45.90 6.72
C PRO A 137 -20.69 47.06 5.71
N VAL A 138 -21.42 46.85 4.62
CA VAL A 138 -21.71 47.91 3.64
C VAL A 138 -23.15 48.38 3.82
N ILE A 139 -23.37 49.64 4.16
CA ILE A 139 -24.71 50.22 4.24
C ILE A 139 -25.21 50.55 2.83
N LEU A 140 -26.24 49.83 2.36
CA LEU A 140 -26.89 50.10 1.07
C LEU A 140 -28.05 51.07 1.20
N ARG A 141 -28.81 51.00 2.30
CA ARG A 141 -29.97 51.86 2.54
C ARG A 141 -30.21 52.09 4.02
N ILE A 142 -30.56 53.32 4.36
CA ILE A 142 -31.15 53.72 5.64
C ILE A 142 -32.52 54.32 5.34
N SER A 143 -33.57 53.90 6.05
CA SER A 143 -34.92 54.44 5.85
C SER A 143 -35.74 54.38 7.14
N GLY A 144 -36.75 55.26 7.25
CA GLY A 144 -37.76 55.10 8.29
C GLY A 144 -38.55 53.81 8.12
N TYR A 145 -39.01 53.24 9.24
CA TYR A 145 -39.88 52.06 9.23
C TYR A 145 -41.14 52.35 8.41
N ASN A 146 -41.57 51.38 7.59
CA ASN A 146 -42.64 51.55 6.60
C ASN A 146 -42.47 52.73 5.63
N GLY A 147 -41.22 53.17 5.38
CA GLY A 147 -40.94 54.28 4.47
C GLY A 147 -41.20 55.66 5.05
N ALA A 148 -41.36 55.78 6.38
CA ALA A 148 -41.56 57.06 7.03
C ALA A 148 -40.42 58.05 6.73
N THR A 149 -40.78 59.31 6.47
CA THR A 149 -39.85 60.43 6.27
C THR A 149 -40.02 61.53 7.34
N CYS A 150 -41.06 61.43 8.15
CA CYS A 150 -41.38 62.40 9.20
C CYS A 150 -42.05 61.75 10.43
N THR A 151 -42.10 62.49 11.53
CA THR A 151 -42.78 62.12 12.78
C THR A 151 -43.39 63.35 13.46
N THR A 152 -44.50 63.20 14.17
CA THR A 152 -45.02 64.23 15.09
C THR A 152 -44.57 63.98 16.53
N GLY A 153 -44.04 62.78 16.82
CA GLY A 153 -43.59 62.37 18.15
C GLY A 153 -42.18 62.86 18.49
N SER A 154 -41.63 62.32 19.58
CA SER A 154 -40.23 62.50 19.99
C SER A 154 -39.35 61.30 19.63
N THR A 155 -39.89 60.37 18.83
CA THR A 155 -39.23 59.13 18.42
C THR A 155 -39.38 58.87 16.93
N PHE A 156 -38.44 58.11 16.37
CA PHE A 156 -38.42 57.71 14.97
C PHE A 156 -37.84 56.31 14.81
N ASN A 157 -38.60 55.40 14.17
CA ASN A 157 -38.16 54.03 13.93
C ASN A 157 -37.41 53.93 12.60
N VAL A 158 -36.24 53.30 12.62
CA VAL A 158 -35.32 53.18 11.48
C VAL A 158 -35.10 51.71 11.15
N VAL A 159 -35.03 51.41 9.86
CA VAL A 159 -34.57 50.13 9.32
C VAL A 159 -33.34 50.35 8.43
N VAL A 160 -32.49 49.35 8.34
CA VAL A 160 -31.26 49.40 7.54
C VAL A 160 -31.17 48.18 6.62
N GLN A 161 -30.61 48.38 5.43
CA GLN A 161 -30.17 47.29 4.57
C GLN A 161 -28.65 47.36 4.49
N ALA A 162 -27.98 46.44 5.18
CA ALA A 162 -26.52 46.40 5.25
C ALA A 162 -26.00 44.97 5.20
N PRO A 163 -25.64 44.44 4.00
CA PRO A 163 -25.00 43.13 3.89
C PRO A 163 -23.75 43.05 4.77
N GLY A 164 -23.60 41.92 5.45
CA GLY A 164 -22.52 41.68 6.42
C GLY A 164 -22.78 42.23 7.82
N ALA A 165 -23.81 43.04 8.04
CA ALA A 165 -24.22 43.45 9.38
C ALA A 165 -25.15 42.42 10.02
N THR A 166 -24.96 42.16 11.31
CA THR A 166 -25.87 41.37 12.15
C THR A 166 -26.79 42.26 12.97
N GLU A 167 -26.28 43.42 13.41
CA GLU A 167 -27.00 44.34 14.27
C GLU A 167 -26.71 45.80 13.87
N PHE A 168 -27.62 46.69 14.28
CA PHE A 168 -27.46 48.13 14.12
C PHE A 168 -28.04 48.90 15.31
N ARG A 169 -27.61 50.15 15.46
CA ARG A 169 -28.13 51.10 16.44
C ARG A 169 -28.24 52.49 15.82
N VAL A 170 -29.10 53.32 16.41
CA VAL A 170 -29.39 54.66 15.89
C VAL A 170 -29.38 55.71 17.00
N LYS A 171 -29.10 56.97 16.63
CA LYS A 171 -29.34 58.14 17.48
C LYS A 171 -29.85 59.30 16.65
N ALA A 172 -30.69 60.14 17.24
CA ALA A 172 -31.07 61.42 16.64
C ALA A 172 -30.13 62.52 17.10
N ASP A 173 -29.65 63.33 16.17
CA ASP A 173 -28.81 64.51 16.41
C ASP A 173 -27.65 64.21 17.38
N THR A 174 -27.63 64.90 18.53
CA THR A 174 -26.65 64.73 19.61
C THR A 174 -27.13 63.82 20.74
N GLY A 175 -28.27 63.16 20.56
CA GLY A 175 -28.89 62.27 21.55
C GLY A 175 -28.11 60.97 21.79
N SER A 176 -28.69 60.12 22.65
CA SER A 176 -28.11 58.83 23.00
C SER A 176 -28.33 57.78 21.91
N TRP A 177 -27.35 56.89 21.76
CA TRP A 177 -27.50 55.68 20.95
C TRP A 177 -28.55 54.74 21.54
N SER A 178 -29.36 54.14 20.66
CA SER A 178 -30.19 53.00 21.00
C SER A 178 -29.33 51.79 21.38
N ALA A 179 -29.98 50.77 21.93
CA ALA A 179 -29.37 49.44 22.00
C ALA A 179 -29.09 48.90 20.59
N TRP A 180 -28.11 48.00 20.49
CA TRP A 180 -27.90 47.20 19.29
C TRP A 180 -29.12 46.30 19.07
N THR A 181 -29.67 46.35 17.86
CA THR A 181 -30.88 45.63 17.46
C THR A 181 -30.59 44.83 16.18
N PRO A 182 -31.14 43.62 16.01
CA PRO A 182 -30.95 42.84 14.79
C PRO A 182 -31.39 43.60 13.52
N VAL A 183 -30.64 43.44 12.42
CA VAL A 183 -30.94 44.10 11.13
C VAL A 183 -32.29 43.71 10.51
N SER A 184 -32.90 42.61 10.98
CA SER A 184 -34.26 42.19 10.57
C SER A 184 -35.38 42.99 11.24
N GLY A 185 -35.07 43.83 12.23
CA GLY A 185 -36.02 44.65 12.97
C GLY A 185 -35.90 46.14 12.66
N TYR A 186 -36.39 46.96 13.59
CA TYR A 186 -36.19 48.41 13.59
C TYR A 186 -35.53 48.86 14.90
N ALA A 187 -34.72 49.92 14.82
CA ALA A 187 -34.19 50.61 15.99
C ALA A 187 -34.87 51.97 16.15
N THR A 188 -35.16 52.36 17.38
CA THR A 188 -35.88 53.61 17.68
C THR A 188 -34.91 54.70 18.11
N ALA A 189 -34.81 55.77 17.33
CA ALA A 189 -34.16 57.00 17.76
C ALA A 189 -35.12 57.76 18.69
N THR A 190 -34.58 58.32 19.77
CA THR A 190 -35.34 59.05 20.79
C THR A 190 -34.74 60.44 21.01
N GLY A 191 -35.44 61.31 21.76
CA GLY A 191 -34.95 62.64 22.10
C GLY A 191 -35.08 63.69 20.99
N ILE A 192 -35.96 63.44 20.02
CA ILE A 192 -36.23 64.37 18.91
C ILE A 192 -37.09 65.53 19.45
N THR A 193 -36.56 66.75 19.43
CA THR A 193 -37.22 67.94 19.99
C THR A 193 -37.17 69.12 19.02
N GLY A 194 -38.26 69.92 18.99
CA GLY A 194 -38.42 71.01 18.02
C GLY A 194 -38.89 70.52 16.65
N ASN A 195 -39.57 71.38 15.89
CA ASN A 195 -40.02 71.04 14.54
C ASN A 195 -38.92 71.37 13.52
N GLY A 196 -38.86 70.62 12.43
CA GLY A 196 -37.88 70.81 11.36
C GLY A 196 -37.09 69.55 11.02
N ALA A 197 -35.97 69.74 10.32
CA ALA A 197 -35.10 68.64 9.90
C ALA A 197 -34.25 68.13 11.07
N HIS A 198 -34.19 66.80 11.23
CA HIS A 198 -33.29 66.11 12.17
C HIS A 198 -32.41 65.12 11.42
N THR A 199 -31.21 64.89 11.96
CA THR A 199 -30.27 63.90 11.42
C THR A 199 -30.32 62.64 12.28
N ILE A 200 -30.56 61.51 11.64
CA ILE A 200 -30.43 60.20 12.28
C ILE A 200 -29.10 59.60 11.90
N PHE A 201 -28.24 59.37 12.89
CA PHE A 201 -27.00 58.63 12.72
C PHE A 201 -27.26 57.14 12.94
N VAL A 202 -26.63 56.31 12.12
CA VAL A 202 -26.74 54.86 12.14
C VAL A 202 -25.36 54.26 12.24
N GLU A 203 -25.20 53.27 13.12
CA GLU A 203 -24.05 52.37 13.15
C GLU A 203 -24.52 50.95 12.94
N VAL A 204 -23.84 50.23 12.06
CA VAL A 204 -24.05 48.79 11.82
C VAL A 204 -22.79 48.03 12.23
N ARG A 205 -22.94 46.77 12.65
CA ARG A 205 -21.81 45.91 12.97
C ARG A 205 -22.01 44.48 12.48
N ASN A 206 -20.91 43.83 12.11
CA ASN A 206 -20.90 42.39 11.85
C ASN A 206 -20.83 41.59 13.17
N ALA A 207 -20.85 40.25 13.08
CA ALA A 207 -20.74 39.36 14.24
C ALA A 207 -19.41 39.49 15.01
N ALA A 208 -18.34 39.89 14.33
CA ALA A 208 -17.02 40.09 14.90
C ALA A 208 -16.82 41.50 15.50
N GLY A 209 -17.82 42.38 15.37
CA GLY A 209 -17.79 43.74 15.91
C GLY A 209 -17.19 44.80 14.98
N ALA A 210 -16.81 44.47 13.74
CA ALA A 210 -16.39 45.48 12.77
C ALA A 210 -17.59 46.37 12.39
N THR A 211 -17.41 47.69 12.44
CA THR A 211 -18.50 48.66 12.30
C THR A 211 -18.42 49.50 11.03
N ALA A 212 -19.58 49.97 10.58
CA ALA A 212 -19.71 51.03 9.58
C ALA A 212 -20.79 52.02 10.02
N SER A 213 -20.70 53.26 9.55
CA SER A 213 -21.61 54.34 9.96
C SER A 213 -22.24 55.02 8.74
N GLY A 214 -23.44 55.53 8.93
CA GLY A 214 -24.16 56.32 7.93
C GLY A 214 -25.18 57.24 8.59
N GLN A 215 -25.94 57.97 7.78
CA GLN A 215 -26.97 58.87 8.30
C GLN A 215 -28.14 59.04 7.32
N MET A 216 -29.28 59.47 7.84
CA MET A 216 -30.42 59.94 7.05
C MET A 216 -31.01 61.22 7.66
N THR A 217 -31.79 61.95 6.87
CA THR A 217 -32.58 63.09 7.36
C THR A 217 -34.05 62.70 7.48
N MET A 218 -34.71 63.18 8.53
CA MET A 218 -36.15 63.08 8.75
C MET A 218 -36.71 64.45 9.17
N PHE A 219 -38.03 64.64 9.07
CA PHE A 219 -38.69 65.88 9.51
C PHE A 219 -39.62 65.69 10.71
N LYS A 220 -39.49 66.53 11.74
CA LYS A 220 -40.45 66.62 12.82
C LYS A 220 -41.48 67.69 12.46
N LEU A 221 -42.75 67.29 12.40
CA LEU A 221 -43.87 68.16 12.05
C LEU A 221 -44.43 68.90 13.26
#